data_AF-A0A938U0B3-F1
#
_entry.id   AF-A0A938U0B3-F1
#
_cell.length_a   1.000
_cell.length_b   1.000
_cell.length_c   1.000
_cell.angle_alpha   90.00
_cell.angle_beta   90.00
_cell.angle_gamma   90.00
#
_symmetry.space_group_name_H-M   'P 1'
#
loop_
_entity.id
_entity.type
_entity.pdbx_description
1 polymer ?
#
loop_
_entity_poly.entity_id
_entity_poly.type
_entity_poly.pdbx_seq_one_letter_code
_entity_poly.pdbx_strand_id
1 'polypeptide(L)'
;MKDERVQRVEVDFVFGATGAVKSIQSVIEGEIKQIHLRVPDFANPVTLALSIEDESGYEIFNSGPKAKGANYNLKAADLDDSILIAGTFTFKATLSGDAGGAGGTAKAVIFFWGIKG
;
A
#
# COMPACT_ATOMS: atom_id res chain seq x y z
N MET A 1 -29.52 -4.21 12.19
CA MET A 1 -28.18 -4.43 11.59
C MET A 1 -27.86 -3.20 10.78
N LYS A 2 -26.77 -2.49 11.07
CA LYS A 2 -26.38 -1.27 10.35
C LYS A 2 -25.41 -1.69 9.24
N ASP A 3 -25.70 -1.30 7.99
CA ASP A 3 -24.88 -1.62 6.82
C ASP A 3 -23.51 -0.96 6.89
N GLU A 4 -22.48 -1.71 7.29
CA GLU A 4 -21.08 -1.36 7.06
C GLU A 4 -20.79 -1.55 5.56
N ARG A 5 -20.67 -0.45 4.81
CA ARG A 5 -20.30 -0.52 3.40
C ARG A 5 -18.79 -0.66 3.28
N VAL A 6 -18.33 -1.69 2.58
CA VAL A 6 -16.94 -1.83 2.16
C VAL A 6 -16.60 -0.67 1.23
N GLN A 7 -15.59 0.10 1.60
CA GLN A 7 -15.01 1.16 0.79
C GLN A 7 -13.66 0.73 0.23
N ARG A 8 -13.18 1.45 -0.80
CA ARG A 8 -11.88 1.21 -1.41
C ARG A 8 -11.14 2.48 -1.79
N VAL A 9 -9.82 2.47 -1.61
CA VAL A 9 -8.89 3.48 -2.13
C VAL A 9 -7.89 2.78 -3.05
N GLU A 10 -7.56 3.41 -4.18
CA GLU A 10 -6.50 2.95 -5.08
C GLU A 10 -5.37 3.96 -5.10
N VAL A 11 -4.13 3.48 -5.05
CA VAL A 11 -2.91 4.30 -5.19
C VAL A 11 -1.98 3.68 -6.24
N ASP A 12 -1.46 4.53 -7.12
CA ASP A 12 -0.60 4.15 -8.24
C ASP A 12 0.80 4.75 -8.10
N PHE A 13 1.80 3.89 -7.87
CA PHE A 13 3.20 4.27 -7.74
C PHE A 13 3.93 4.13 -9.07
N VAL A 14 4.17 5.26 -9.73
CA VAL A 14 4.87 5.31 -11.02
C VAL A 14 6.38 5.37 -10.79
N PHE A 15 7.09 4.32 -11.17
CA PHE A 15 8.55 4.24 -11.13
C PHE A 15 9.14 4.51 -12.51
N GLY A 16 10.02 5.51 -12.58
CA GLY A 16 10.79 5.85 -13.77
C GLY A 16 12.10 5.05 -13.87
N ALA A 17 13.07 5.60 -14.61
CA ALA A 17 14.40 5.02 -14.72
C ALA A 17 15.25 5.18 -13.44
N THR A 18 14.88 6.12 -12.58
CA THR A 18 15.57 6.47 -11.34
C THR A 18 14.56 6.63 -10.20
N GLY A 19 15.02 6.33 -8.98
CA GLY A 19 14.24 6.51 -7.75
C GLY A 19 13.72 5.19 -7.19
N ALA A 20 14.14 4.89 -5.96
CA ALA A 20 13.76 3.68 -5.25
C ALA A 20 12.47 3.84 -4.42
N VAL A 21 12.00 5.07 -4.17
CA VAL A 21 10.88 5.31 -3.24
C VAL A 21 9.83 6.20 -3.90
N LYS A 22 8.56 5.85 -3.73
CA LYS A 22 7.39 6.65 -4.11
C LYS A 22 6.40 6.69 -2.96
N SER A 23 5.89 7.87 -2.66
CA SER A 23 4.93 8.09 -1.58
C SER A 23 3.68 8.80 -2.10
N ILE A 24 2.50 8.39 -1.63
CA ILE A 24 1.21 8.96 -1.97
C ILE A 24 0.42 9.10 -0.68
N GLN A 25 -0.24 10.24 -0.50
CA GLN A 25 -1.13 10.44 0.63
C GLN A 25 -2.59 10.18 0.22
N SER A 26 -3.34 9.53 1.10
CA SER A 26 -4.79 9.39 0.97
C SER A 26 -5.46 9.39 2.33
N VAL A 27 -6.67 9.93 2.37
CA VAL A 27 -7.53 9.85 3.55
C VAL A 27 -8.19 8.46 3.58
N ILE A 28 -8.17 7.83 4.75
CA ILE A 28 -8.99 6.65 5.06
C ILE A 28 -9.75 6.96 6.34
N GLU A 29 -11.05 6.69 6.30
CA GLU A 29 -11.97 6.85 7.45
C GLU A 29 -12.59 5.49 7.75
N GLY A 30 -11.88 4.65 8.50
CA GLY A 30 -12.31 3.28 8.67
C GLY A 30 -11.27 2.33 9.18
N GLU A 31 -11.66 1.06 9.18
CA GLU A 31 -10.80 -0.05 9.55
C GLU A 31 -10.33 -0.78 8.28
N ILE A 32 -9.01 -0.78 8.04
CA ILE A 32 -8.41 -1.50 6.91
C ILE A 32 -8.59 -3.00 7.12
N LYS A 33 -9.13 -3.69 6.11
CA LYS A 33 -9.38 -5.15 6.15
C LYS A 33 -8.46 -5.93 5.23
N GLN A 34 -8.13 -5.37 4.09
CA GLN A 34 -7.35 -6.05 3.08
C GLN A 34 -6.65 -5.06 2.16
N ILE A 35 -5.45 -5.43 1.71
CA ILE A 35 -4.71 -4.70 0.69
C ILE A 35 -4.41 -5.66 -0.45
N HIS A 36 -4.76 -5.29 -1.68
CA HIS A 36 -4.26 -5.96 -2.89
C HIS A 36 -3.09 -5.15 -3.43
N LEU A 37 -1.93 -5.79 -3.53
CA LEU A 37 -0.74 -5.18 -4.11
C LEU A 37 -0.42 -5.86 -5.44
N ARG A 38 -0.44 -5.08 -6.52
CA ARG A 38 0.04 -5.48 -7.83
C ARG A 38 1.43 -4.91 -8.07
N VAL A 39 2.41 -5.81 -8.17
CA VAL A 39 3.79 -5.46 -8.52
C VAL A 39 3.95 -5.74 -10.02
N PRO A 40 4.25 -4.72 -10.85
CA PRO A 40 4.44 -4.93 -12.28
C PRO A 40 5.67 -5.80 -12.51
N ASP A 41 5.77 -6.39 -13.70
CA ASP A 41 6.99 -7.04 -14.12
C ASP A 41 8.02 -5.97 -14.52
N PHE A 42 8.73 -5.44 -13.53
CA PHE A 42 9.80 -4.46 -13.74
C PHE A 42 10.90 -5.05 -14.63
N ALA A 43 11.61 -4.22 -15.39
CA ALA A 43 12.68 -4.74 -16.26
C ALA A 43 13.80 -5.43 -15.45
N ASN A 44 14.21 -4.81 -14.35
CA ASN A 44 15.28 -5.30 -13.49
C ASN A 44 14.79 -6.25 -12.39
N PRO A 45 15.66 -7.10 -11.82
CA PRO A 45 15.31 -8.05 -10.76
C PRO A 45 15.19 -7.33 -9.40
N VAL A 46 14.20 -6.46 -9.28
CA VAL A 46 13.90 -5.71 -8.07
C VAL A 46 12.72 -6.31 -7.31
N THR A 47 12.65 -6.02 -6.02
CA THR A 47 11.48 -6.29 -5.18
C THR A 47 10.81 -4.97 -4.78
N LEU A 48 9.52 -5.02 -4.46
CA LEU A 48 8.76 -3.86 -3.98
C LEU A 48 8.19 -4.15 -2.58
N ALA A 49 8.42 -3.25 -1.64
CA ALA A 49 7.77 -3.24 -0.33
C ALA A 49 6.77 -2.08 -0.27
N LEU A 50 5.58 -2.34 0.27
CA LEU A 50 4.59 -1.32 0.62
C LEU A 50 4.62 -1.10 2.13
N SER A 51 4.83 0.14 2.56
CA SER A 51 4.58 0.57 3.93
C SER A 51 3.46 1.60 4.00
N ILE A 52 2.81 1.66 5.16
CA ILE A 52 1.77 2.64 5.48
C ILE A 52 2.19 3.34 6.76
N GLU A 53 2.24 4.67 6.69
CA GLU A 53 2.55 5.55 7.81
C GLU A 53 1.29 6.34 8.18
N ASP A 54 1.05 6.52 9.48
CA ASP A 54 -0.04 7.36 9.99
C ASP A 54 0.27 8.87 9.83
N GLU A 55 -0.64 9.73 10.26
CA GLU A 55 -0.48 11.19 10.18
C GLU A 55 0.68 11.74 11.03
N SER A 56 1.13 10.98 12.03
CA SER A 56 2.28 11.30 12.88
C SER A 56 3.60 10.74 12.32
N GLY A 57 3.56 10.00 11.22
CA GLY A 57 4.71 9.39 10.57
C GLY A 57 5.15 8.05 11.16
N TYR A 58 4.35 7.43 12.01
CA TYR A 58 4.65 6.08 12.51
C TYR A 58 4.27 5.03 11.47
N GLU A 59 5.20 4.11 11.15
CA GLU A 59 4.92 2.96 10.29
C GLU A 59 4.00 1.99 11.04
N ILE A 60 2.79 1.81 10.51
CA ILE A 60 1.77 0.90 11.07
C ILE A 60 1.65 -0.40 10.27
N PHE A 61 2.28 -0.44 9.09
CA PHE A 61 2.26 -1.58 8.19
C PHE A 61 3.53 -1.67 7.39
N ASN A 62 4.01 -2.89 7.18
CA ASN A 62 5.04 -3.18 6.21
C ASN A 62 4.78 -4.53 5.56
N SER A 63 4.65 -4.56 4.23
CA SER A 63 4.44 -5.83 3.52
C SER A 63 5.68 -6.72 3.50
N GLY A 64 6.86 -6.16 3.78
CA GLY A 64 8.14 -6.72 3.37
C GLY A 64 8.31 -6.75 1.83
N PRO A 65 9.47 -7.18 1.32
CA PRO A 65 9.75 -7.22 -0.10
C PRO A 65 8.87 -8.25 -0.82
N LYS A 66 8.27 -7.82 -1.95
CA LYS A 66 7.48 -8.65 -2.85
C LYS A 66 8.12 -8.71 -4.23
N ALA A 67 8.06 -9.87 -4.87
CA ALA A 67 8.66 -10.08 -6.18
C ALA A 67 7.89 -9.33 -7.27
N LYS A 68 8.59 -8.97 -8.34
CA LYS A 68 8.00 -8.39 -9.54
C LYS A 68 7.09 -9.37 -10.29
N GLY A 69 6.20 -8.84 -11.13
CA GLY A 69 5.35 -9.63 -12.03
C GLY A 69 4.28 -10.45 -11.32
N ALA A 70 3.85 -10.02 -10.13
CA ALA A 70 2.96 -10.79 -9.26
C ALA A 70 1.92 -9.91 -8.55
N ASN A 71 0.84 -10.56 -8.09
CA ASN A 71 -0.20 -9.95 -7.28
C ASN A 71 -0.20 -10.59 -5.89
N TYR A 72 -0.38 -9.76 -4.87
CA TYR A 72 -0.34 -10.17 -3.46
C TYR A 72 -1.60 -9.72 -2.74
N ASN A 73 -2.18 -10.63 -1.95
CA ASN A 73 -3.27 -10.35 -1.04
C ASN A 73 -2.68 -10.23 0.37
N LEU A 74 -2.56 -9.00 0.87
CA LEU A 74 -2.02 -8.70 2.18
C LEU A 74 -3.21 -8.56 3.13
N LYS A 75 -3.21 -9.36 4.20
CA LYS A 75 -4.28 -9.33 5.19
C LYS A 75 -3.95 -8.30 6.27
N ALA A 76 -4.97 -7.59 6.74
CA ALA A 76 -4.86 -6.65 7.84
C ALA A 76 -4.49 -7.31 9.19
N ALA A 77 -4.43 -8.64 9.29
CA ALA A 77 -4.01 -9.32 10.52
C ALA A 77 -2.53 -9.10 10.88
N ASP A 78 -1.73 -8.54 9.95
CA ASP A 78 -0.37 -8.04 10.21
C ASP A 78 -0.36 -6.56 10.68
N LEU A 79 -1.52 -5.90 10.68
CA LEU A 79 -1.75 -4.61 11.34
C LEU A 79 -2.22 -4.96 12.75
N ASP A 80 -1.48 -4.55 13.79
CA ASP A 80 -1.87 -4.80 15.18
C ASP A 80 -3.35 -4.42 15.39
N ASP A 81 -4.11 -5.35 15.97
CA ASP A 81 -5.58 -5.39 16.08
C ASP A 81 -6.35 -4.11 15.70
N SER A 82 -7.15 -4.22 14.62
CA SER A 82 -8.28 -3.32 14.31
C SER A 82 -7.98 -1.83 14.51
N ILE A 83 -7.02 -1.29 13.77
CA ILE A 83 -6.78 0.14 13.85
C ILE A 83 -7.96 0.88 13.20
N LEU A 84 -8.87 1.33 14.05
CA LEU A 84 -9.84 2.39 13.77
C LEU A 84 -9.04 3.64 13.46
N ILE A 85 -8.93 4.01 12.18
CA ILE A 85 -8.21 5.23 11.83
C ILE A 85 -9.09 6.06 10.91
N ALA A 86 -9.45 7.24 11.41
CA ALA A 86 -9.80 8.37 10.58
C ALA A 86 -8.56 9.25 10.49
N GLY A 87 -7.99 9.38 9.30
CA GLY A 87 -6.77 10.17 9.16
C GLY A 87 -6.21 10.19 7.75
N THR A 88 -5.22 11.06 7.57
CA THR A 88 -4.39 11.07 6.35
C THR A 88 -3.26 10.08 6.53
N PHE A 89 -3.14 9.16 5.59
CA PHE A 89 -2.09 8.15 5.56
C PHE A 89 -1.11 8.41 4.44
N THR A 90 0.14 8.05 4.69
CA THR A 90 1.16 8.00 3.65
C THR A 90 1.40 6.55 3.24
N PHE A 91 1.05 6.21 2.01
CA PHE A 91 1.39 4.95 1.39
C PHE A 91 2.72 5.10 0.68
N LYS A 92 3.66 4.20 0.96
CA LYS A 92 5.02 4.27 0.42
C LYS A 92 5.42 2.96 -0.22
N ALA A 93 5.76 3.02 -1.49
CA ALA A 93 6.33 1.91 -2.23
C ALA A 93 7.85 2.09 -2.35
N THR A 94 8.60 1.09 -1.89
CA THR A 94 10.07 1.08 -1.92
C THR A 94 10.56 -0.09 -2.76
N LEU A 95 11.34 0.21 -3.80
CA LEU A 95 12.09 -0.76 -4.57
C LEU A 95 13.42 -1.07 -3.88
N SER A 96 13.79 -2.35 -3.85
CA SER A 96 15.09 -2.83 -3.40
C SER A 96 15.71 -3.74 -4.45
N GLY A 97 17.04 -3.63 -4.63
CA GLY A 97 17.82 -4.27 -5.69
C GLY A 97 18.51 -3.24 -6.59
N ASP A 98 18.82 -3.63 -7.82
CA ASP A 98 19.45 -2.76 -8.82
C ASP A 98 18.49 -1.63 -9.23
N ALA A 99 18.64 -0.46 -8.60
CA ALA A 99 17.70 0.66 -8.68
C ALA A 99 17.62 1.36 -10.06
N GLY A 100 18.39 0.90 -11.05
CA GLY A 100 18.23 1.37 -12.42
C GLY A 100 16.94 0.82 -13.02
N GLY A 101 16.22 1.60 -13.83
CA GLY A 101 15.38 1.06 -14.91
C GLY A 101 14.21 0.14 -14.54
N ALA A 102 13.62 0.23 -13.35
CA ALA A 102 12.49 -0.64 -13.01
C ALA A 102 11.31 -0.43 -13.99
N GLY A 103 10.98 0.81 -14.35
CA GLY A 103 10.02 1.17 -15.40
C GLY A 103 8.66 0.49 -15.23
N GLY A 104 7.71 1.14 -14.55
CA GLY A 104 6.36 0.59 -14.41
C GLY A 104 5.54 1.24 -13.32
N THR A 105 4.27 0.84 -13.24
CA THR A 105 3.33 1.32 -12.22
C THR A 105 2.94 0.17 -11.30
N ALA A 106 3.31 0.27 -10.03
CA ALA A 106 2.76 -0.58 -8.99
C ALA A 106 1.43 0.00 -8.48
N LYS A 107 0.48 -0.87 -8.16
CA LYS A 107 -0.84 -0.47 -7.67
C LYS A 107 -1.13 -1.12 -6.34
N ALA A 108 -1.58 -0.34 -5.36
CA ALA A 108 -2.19 -0.88 -4.16
C ALA A 108 -3.67 -0.50 -4.11
N VAL A 109 -4.52 -1.47 -3.77
CA VAL A 109 -5.96 -1.28 -3.54
C VAL A 109 -6.25 -1.63 -2.08
N ILE A 110 -6.73 -0.67 -1.32
CA ILE A 110 -6.98 -0.79 0.11
C ILE A 110 -8.49 -0.88 0.32
N PHE A 111 -8.94 -1.97 0.92
CA PHE A 111 -10.33 -2.21 1.30
C PHE A 111 -10.50 -1.96 2.79
N PHE A 112 -11.51 -1.18 3.16
CA PHE A 112 -11.78 -0.82 4.55
C PHE A 112 -13.28 -0.72 4.82
N TRP A 113 -13.67 -0.90 6.08
CA TRP A 113 -15.03 -0.61 6.53
C TRP A 113 -15.11 0.84 6.98
N GLY A 114 -16.00 1.62 6.36
CA GLY A 114 -16.14 3.04 6.66
C GLY A 114 -16.69 3.30 8.07
N ILE A 115 -16.21 4.36 8.73
CA ILE A 115 -16.81 4.85 9.98
C ILE A 115 -18.18 5.47 9.67
N LYS A 116 -19.19 5.12 10.47
CA LYS A 116 -20.51 5.75 10.36
C LYS A 116 -20.44 7.15 10.97
N GLY A 117 -20.63 8.18 10.15
CA GLY A 117 -20.91 9.56 10.60
C GLY A 117 -22.21 9.69 11.37
#